data_AF-A0A1G0NSB4-F1
#
_entry.id   AF-A0A1G0NSB4-F1
#
_cell.length_a   1.000
_cell.length_b   1.000
_cell.length_c   1.000
_cell.angle_alpha   90.00
_cell.angle_beta   90.00
_cell.angle_gamma   90.00
#
_symmetry.space_group_name_H-M   'P 1'
#
loop_
_entity.id
_entity.type
_entity.pdbx_description
1 polymer ?
#
loop_
_entity_poly.entity_id
_entity_poly.type
_entity_poly.pdbx_seq_one_letter_code
_entity_poly.pdbx_strand_id
1 'polypeptide(L)'
;MQNYVPCPICGEEVTKDSDFCPHCGVVYVESEPVQCEDHPDRKGESLCIICHRVLCKECTRSREGRRFCKDHKSVNVEQDWAQIYQSSEINEAGLVKSVLENAEFHVQVQNFNSIGFVWDGGGDSAQSRSNIGKPAKVFVPIPEYLNAEVALREWESGEVKEEN
;
A
#
# COMPACT_ATOMS: atom_id res chain seq x y z
N MET A 1 16.31 22.80 -12.32
CA MET A 1 16.77 21.42 -12.53
C MET A 1 16.62 20.72 -11.20
N GLN A 2 15.66 19.81 -11.05
CA GLN A 2 15.55 18.99 -9.83
C GLN A 2 16.67 17.95 -9.90
N ASN A 3 17.58 17.98 -8.92
CA ASN A 3 18.65 17.01 -8.80
C ASN A 3 18.10 15.80 -8.04
N TYR A 4 17.92 14.69 -8.75
CA TYR A 4 17.56 13.41 -8.15
C TYR A 4 18.84 12.64 -7.78
N VAL A 5 18.81 11.98 -6.63
CA VAL A 5 19.89 11.11 -6.14
C VAL A 5 19.29 9.77 -5.72
N PRO A 6 19.98 8.64 -5.94
CA PRO A 6 19.48 7.35 -5.51
C PRO A 6 19.55 7.24 -3.97
N CYS A 7 18.48 6.76 -3.35
CA CYS A 7 18.43 6.50 -1.93
C CYS A 7 19.46 5.42 -1.55
N PRO A 8 20.32 5.65 -0.54
CA PRO A 8 21.34 4.68 -0.14
C PRO A 8 20.77 3.39 0.48
N ILE A 9 19.47 3.37 0.81
CA ILE A 9 18.80 2.22 1.43
C ILE A 9 18.02 1.38 0.43
N CYS A 10 17.19 2.01 -0.43
CA CYS A 10 16.34 1.29 -1.37
C CYS A 10 16.75 1.43 -2.84
N GLY A 11 17.66 2.36 -3.17
CA GLY A 11 18.11 2.60 -4.55
C GLY A 11 17.18 3.46 -5.40
N GLU A 12 15.98 3.80 -4.91
CA GLU A 12 15.00 4.64 -5.62
C GLU A 12 15.46 6.09 -5.75
N GLU A 13 15.06 6.76 -6.83
CA GLU A 13 15.39 8.16 -7.06
C GLU A 13 14.60 9.08 -6.12
N VAL A 14 15.31 9.88 -5.31
CA VAL A 14 14.73 10.87 -4.41
C VAL A 14 15.30 12.25 -4.68
N THR A 15 14.56 13.29 -4.32
CA THR A 15 15.06 14.66 -4.42
C THR A 15 16.25 14.85 -3.49
N LYS A 16 17.32 15.50 -3.96
CA LYS A 16 18.52 15.75 -3.15
C LYS A 16 18.27 16.54 -1.87
N ASP A 17 17.25 17.41 -1.88
CA ASP A 17 16.85 18.25 -0.74
C ASP A 17 15.81 17.57 0.17
N SER A 18 15.49 16.29 -0.04
CA SER A 18 14.54 15.56 0.81
C SER A 18 15.22 15.03 2.07
N ASP A 19 14.68 15.38 3.25
CA ASP A 19 15.11 14.88 4.56
C ASP A 19 14.80 13.38 4.80
N PHE A 20 13.96 12.80 3.95
CA PHE A 20 13.55 11.41 4.04
C PHE A 20 13.28 10.80 2.67
N CYS A 21 13.30 9.47 2.60
CA CYS A 21 12.91 8.72 1.42
C CYS A 21 11.42 8.35 1.48
N PRO A 22 10.58 8.78 0.53
CA PRO A 22 9.16 8.40 0.49
C PRO A 22 8.96 6.91 0.18
N HIS A 23 9.88 6.27 -0.56
CA HIS A 23 9.74 4.88 -0.97
C HIS A 23 10.07 3.86 0.14
N CYS A 24 11.05 4.15 1.00
CA CYS A 24 11.48 3.21 2.04
C CYS A 24 11.33 3.73 3.48
N GLY A 25 10.95 5.00 3.66
CA GLY A 25 10.74 5.63 4.96
C GLY A 25 12.02 5.82 5.78
N VAL A 26 13.21 5.83 5.16
CA VAL A 26 14.44 6.21 5.88
C VAL A 26 14.46 7.72 6.10
N VAL A 27 14.86 8.16 7.29
CA VAL A 27 15.17 9.56 7.59
C VAL A 27 16.68 9.75 7.50
N TYR A 28 17.13 10.79 6.82
CA TYR A 28 18.55 11.11 6.71
C TYR A 28 19.03 11.85 7.96
N VAL A 29 20.25 11.55 8.40
CA VAL A 29 20.75 11.95 9.73
C VAL A 29 21.06 13.46 9.82
N GLU A 30 21.08 14.16 8.68
CA GLU A 30 21.43 15.58 8.58
C GLU A 30 20.31 16.53 9.02
N SER A 31 19.09 16.02 9.20
CA SER A 31 17.92 16.80 9.61
C SER A 31 17.83 16.96 11.13
N GLU A 32 17.13 18.01 11.59
CA GLU A 32 16.84 18.20 13.02
C GLU A 32 16.21 16.93 13.64
N PRO A 33 16.53 16.61 14.91
CA PRO A 33 16.04 15.40 15.55
C PRO A 33 14.53 15.48 15.76
N VAL A 34 13.76 14.94 14.81
CA VAL A 34 12.32 14.75 14.97
C VAL A 34 12.08 13.66 16.01
N GLN A 35 11.06 13.84 16.86
CA GLN A 35 10.73 12.87 17.90
C GLN A 35 9.74 11.83 17.39
N CYS A 36 9.75 10.65 17.99
CA CYS A 36 8.78 9.61 17.68
C CYS A 36 7.38 10.05 18.11
N GLU A 37 6.39 9.90 17.24
CA GLU A 37 5.01 10.33 17.55
C GLU A 37 4.38 9.51 18.68
N ASP A 38 4.74 8.22 18.82
CA ASP A 38 4.32 7.40 19.97
C ASP A 38 5.12 7.69 21.26
N HIS A 39 6.33 8.26 21.15
CA HIS A 39 7.24 8.42 22.28
C HIS A 39 8.03 9.73 22.11
N PRO A 40 7.51 10.85 22.64
CA PRO A 40 8.20 12.14 22.57
C PRO A 40 9.62 12.07 23.14
N ASP A 41 9.87 11.28 24.18
CA ASP A 41 11.20 11.16 24.78
C ASP A 41 12.26 10.45 23.90
N ARG A 42 11.90 9.99 22.69
CA ARG A 42 12.78 9.20 21.83
C ARG A 42 12.95 9.84 20.46
N LYS A 43 14.18 9.78 19.94
CA LYS A 43 14.48 10.23 18.57
C LYS A 43 13.75 9.35 17.54
N GLY A 44 13.11 10.00 16.58
CA GLY A 44 12.60 9.40 15.37
C GLY A 44 13.75 9.06 14.43
N GLU A 45 13.83 7.79 14.05
CA GLU A 45 14.88 7.28 13.16
C GLU A 45 14.31 6.91 11.77
N SER A 46 12.99 6.89 11.64
CA SER A 46 12.32 6.51 10.41
C SER A 46 10.88 6.97 10.33
N LEU A 47 10.28 6.78 9.15
CA LEU A 47 8.89 7.06 8.86
C LEU A 47 8.16 5.78 8.44
N CYS A 48 6.87 5.71 8.74
CA CYS A 48 5.99 4.73 8.12
C CYS A 48 5.69 5.14 6.67
N ILE A 49 5.93 4.27 5.69
CA ILE A 49 5.68 4.61 4.28
C ILE A 49 4.20 4.86 3.96
N ILE A 50 3.28 4.32 4.77
CA ILE A 50 1.83 4.45 4.53
C ILE A 50 1.25 5.74 5.11
N CYS A 51 1.66 6.11 6.33
CA CYS A 51 1.07 7.24 7.05
C CYS A 51 2.04 8.38 7.33
N HIS A 52 3.30 8.25 6.91
CA HIS A 52 4.38 9.22 7.12
C HIS A 52 4.59 9.65 8.58
N ARG A 53 4.12 8.84 9.53
CA ARG A 53 4.37 9.06 10.96
C ARG A 53 5.81 8.76 11.32
N VAL A 54 6.42 9.60 12.16
CA VAL A 54 7.81 9.48 12.61
C VAL A 54 7.90 8.48 13.76
N LEU A 55 8.83 7.52 13.64
CA LEU A 55 8.95 6.38 14.54
C LEU A 55 10.39 6.21 15.04
N CYS A 56 10.52 5.91 16.33
CA CYS A 56 11.76 5.38 16.90
C CYS A 56 12.00 3.93 16.45
N LYS A 57 13.22 3.43 16.62
CA LYS A 57 13.59 2.04 16.29
C LYS A 57 12.65 0.98 16.90
N GLU A 58 12.10 1.20 18.09
CA GLU A 58 11.18 0.25 18.73
C GLU A 58 9.77 0.26 18.15
N CYS A 59 9.29 1.40 17.66
CA CYS A 59 7.98 1.50 16.98
C CYS A 59 8.05 1.05 15.52
N THR A 60 9.25 1.02 14.94
CA THR A 60 9.47 0.69 13.54
C THR A 60 9.39 -0.81 13.30
N ARG A 61 8.71 -1.21 12.23
CA ARG A 61 8.73 -2.58 11.70
C ARG A 61 9.28 -2.54 10.29
N SER A 62 10.41 -3.20 10.08
CA SER A 62 11.05 -3.28 8.77
C SER A 62 10.67 -4.58 8.09
N ARG A 63 10.15 -4.49 6.87
CA ARG A 63 9.86 -5.64 6.00
C ARG A 63 10.26 -5.28 4.58
N GLU A 64 11.04 -6.15 3.92
CA GLU A 64 11.47 -5.95 2.52
C GLU A 64 12.15 -4.59 2.26
N GLY A 65 12.96 -4.12 3.22
CA GLY A 65 13.64 -2.83 3.13
C GLY A 65 12.76 -1.59 3.37
N ARG A 66 11.46 -1.78 3.61
CA ARG A 66 10.46 -0.73 3.89
C ARG A 66 10.15 -0.67 5.38
N ARG A 67 9.71 0.49 5.84
CA ARG A 67 9.43 0.76 7.25
C ARG A 67 7.97 1.07 7.48
N PHE A 68 7.40 0.46 8.52
CA PHE A 68 6.00 0.53 8.87
C PHE A 68 5.83 0.83 10.36
N CYS A 69 4.72 1.48 10.72
CA CYS A 69 4.29 1.57 12.11
C CYS A 69 3.64 0.25 12.56
N LYS A 70 3.28 0.17 13.85
CA LYS A 70 2.61 -1.00 14.43
C LYS A 70 1.27 -1.32 13.75
N ASP A 71 0.55 -0.29 13.30
CA ASP A 71 -0.76 -0.42 12.65
C ASP A 71 -0.64 -0.92 11.21
N HIS A 72 0.36 -0.42 10.46
CA HIS A 72 0.54 -0.76 9.04
C HIS A 72 1.53 -1.92 8.79
N LYS A 73 1.99 -2.61 9.83
CA LYS A 73 2.99 -3.71 9.72
C LYS A 73 2.51 -4.89 8.86
N SER A 74 1.19 -5.08 8.74
CA SER A 74 0.56 -6.16 7.98
C SER A 74 0.17 -5.76 6.57
N VAL A 75 0.20 -4.46 6.24
CA VAL A 75 -0.14 -3.98 4.89
C VAL A 75 0.86 -4.55 3.90
N ASN A 76 0.37 -5.26 2.89
CA ASN A 76 1.20 -5.74 1.80
C ASN A 76 1.48 -4.59 0.84
N VAL A 77 2.73 -4.38 0.43
CA VAL A 77 3.07 -3.31 -0.49
C VAL A 77 3.93 -3.87 -1.61
N GLU A 78 3.45 -3.78 -2.83
CA GLU A 78 4.11 -4.23 -4.05
C GLU A 78 4.48 -3.01 -4.88
N GLN A 79 5.78 -2.74 -5.07
CA GLN A 79 6.26 -1.49 -5.66
C GLN A 79 5.63 -0.29 -4.92
N ASP A 80 4.91 0.61 -5.58
CA ASP A 80 4.25 1.78 -4.94
C ASP A 80 2.77 1.56 -4.63
N TRP A 81 2.31 0.31 -4.62
CA TRP A 81 0.92 -0.07 -4.42
C TRP A 81 0.74 -0.78 -3.07
N ALA A 82 -0.15 -0.26 -2.23
CA ALA A 82 -0.51 -0.81 -0.93
C ALA A 82 -1.83 -1.60 -1.01
N GLN A 83 -1.82 -2.82 -0.50
CA GLN A 83 -3.00 -3.68 -0.44
C GLN A 83 -3.96 -3.17 0.63
N ILE A 84 -5.17 -2.80 0.22
CA ILE A 84 -6.21 -2.26 1.10
C ILE A 84 -7.30 -3.30 1.41
N TYR A 85 -7.51 -4.27 0.51
CA TYR A 85 -8.56 -5.27 0.69
C TYR A 85 -8.13 -6.64 0.15
N GLN A 86 -8.65 -7.70 0.75
CA GLN A 86 -8.53 -9.06 0.26
C GLN A 86 -9.82 -9.84 0.51
N SER A 87 -10.28 -10.60 -0.47
CA SER A 87 -11.39 -11.55 -0.29
C SER A 87 -11.15 -12.82 -1.08
N SER A 88 -11.66 -13.95 -0.57
CA SER A 88 -11.76 -15.20 -1.31
C SER A 88 -12.84 -15.17 -2.40
N GLU A 89 -13.80 -14.23 -2.29
CA GLU A 89 -14.89 -14.07 -3.24
C GLU A 89 -14.54 -13.00 -4.29
N ILE A 90 -14.49 -13.41 -5.56
CA ILE A 90 -14.13 -12.51 -6.67
C ILE A 90 -15.11 -11.33 -6.81
N ASN A 91 -16.40 -11.57 -6.51
CA ASN A 91 -17.45 -10.56 -6.62
C ASN A 91 -17.23 -9.40 -5.64
N GLU A 92 -16.77 -9.70 -4.41
CA GLU A 92 -16.54 -8.67 -3.39
C GLU A 92 -15.38 -7.74 -3.78
N ALA A 93 -14.28 -8.29 -4.30
CA ALA A 93 -13.16 -7.47 -4.78
C ALA A 93 -13.57 -6.55 -5.95
N GLY A 94 -14.48 -7.01 -6.81
CA GLY A 94 -15.07 -6.19 -7.88
C GLY A 94 -15.91 -5.03 -7.34
N LEU A 95 -16.72 -5.27 -6.31
CA LEU A 95 -17.50 -4.22 -5.65
C LEU A 95 -16.59 -3.17 -5.00
N VAL A 96 -15.59 -3.60 -4.24
CA VAL A 96 -14.61 -2.70 -3.58
C VAL A 96 -13.88 -1.85 -4.61
N LYS A 97 -13.50 -2.44 -5.76
CA LYS A 97 -12.92 -1.69 -6.88
C LYS A 97 -13.84 -0.58 -7.35
N SER A 98 -15.11 -0.89 -7.62
CA SER A 98 -16.09 0.11 -8.08
C SER A 98 -16.32 1.21 -7.05
N VAL A 99 -16.38 0.89 -5.76
CA VAL A 99 -16.53 1.89 -4.69
C VAL A 99 -15.35 2.87 -4.68
N LEU A 100 -14.13 2.34 -4.69
CA LEU A 100 -12.92 3.15 -4.65
C LEU A 100 -12.72 3.97 -5.94
N GLU A 101 -13.01 3.40 -7.11
CA GLU A 101 -12.94 4.15 -8.37
C GLU A 101 -14.01 5.27 -8.44
N ASN A 102 -15.22 5.03 -7.92
CA ASN A 102 -16.25 6.07 -7.83
C ASN A 102 -15.87 7.19 -6.85
N ALA A 103 -15.06 6.88 -5.83
CA ALA A 103 -14.47 7.85 -4.93
C ALA A 103 -13.17 8.48 -5.49
N GLU A 104 -12.94 8.36 -6.80
CA GLU A 104 -11.82 8.95 -7.55
C GLU A 104 -10.41 8.44 -7.15
N PHE A 105 -10.32 7.25 -6.53
CA PHE A 105 -9.04 6.61 -6.24
C PHE A 105 -8.52 5.77 -7.41
N HIS A 106 -7.20 5.64 -7.51
CA HIS A 106 -6.57 4.69 -8.41
C HIS A 106 -6.58 3.30 -7.80
N VAL A 107 -7.15 2.34 -8.52
CA VAL A 107 -7.34 0.98 -8.00
C VAL A 107 -6.79 -0.06 -8.95
N GLN A 108 -5.97 -0.96 -8.41
CA GLN A 108 -5.54 -2.15 -9.13
C GLN A 108 -6.04 -3.40 -8.41
N VAL A 109 -6.75 -4.26 -9.13
CA VAL A 109 -7.15 -5.56 -8.62
C VAL A 109 -6.19 -6.61 -9.17
N GLN A 110 -5.46 -7.26 -8.28
CA GLN A 110 -4.67 -8.43 -8.64
C GLN A 110 -5.57 -9.66 -8.50
N ASN A 111 -6.18 -10.03 -9.62
CA ASN A 111 -6.84 -11.31 -9.78
C ASN A 111 -5.83 -12.29 -10.37
N PHE A 112 -5.49 -13.37 -9.67
CA PHE A 112 -4.69 -14.45 -10.25
C PHE A 112 -5.47 -15.30 -11.27
N ASN A 113 -6.58 -14.79 -11.82
CA ASN A 113 -7.11 -15.29 -13.08
C ASN A 113 -6.19 -14.84 -14.22
N SER A 114 -5.07 -15.54 -14.38
CA SER A 114 -4.49 -15.70 -15.70
C SER A 114 -5.47 -16.52 -16.54
N ILE A 115 -6.43 -15.87 -17.18
CA ILE A 115 -7.09 -16.42 -18.37
C ILE A 115 -6.79 -15.46 -19.52
N GLY A 116 -5.51 -15.40 -19.86
CA GLY A 116 -5.12 -15.23 -21.26
C GLY A 116 -5.05 -16.61 -21.88
N PHE A 117 -6.18 -17.19 -22.25
CA PHE A 117 -6.24 -18.19 -23.31
C PHE A 117 -7.54 -18.00 -24.08
N VAL A 118 -7.35 -17.61 -25.35
CA VAL A 118 -8.34 -17.76 -26.42
C VAL A 118 -8.97 -19.14 -26.27
N TRP A 119 -10.29 -19.16 -26.08
CA TRP A 119 -11.09 -20.36 -26.09
C TRP A 119 -11.18 -20.83 -27.54
N ASP A 120 -10.26 -21.71 -27.94
CA ASP A 120 -10.47 -22.59 -29.08
C ASP A 120 -10.60 -24.02 -28.52
N GLY A 121 -11.75 -24.63 -28.76
CA GLY A 121 -12.29 -25.71 -27.94
C GLY A 121 -11.35 -26.89 -27.69
N GLY A 122 -11.19 -27.25 -26.41
CA GLY A 122 -10.61 -28.51 -25.95
C GLY A 122 -9.40 -28.30 -25.03
N GLY A 123 -9.54 -28.57 -23.73
CA GLY A 123 -8.43 -28.33 -22.80
C GLY A 123 -8.64 -28.84 -21.38
N ASP A 124 -8.79 -30.15 -21.21
CA ASP A 124 -8.58 -30.87 -19.94
C ASP A 124 -7.10 -30.79 -19.50
N SER A 125 -6.68 -29.62 -19.00
CA SER A 125 -5.31 -29.42 -18.49
C SER A 125 -5.29 -29.24 -16.98
N ALA A 126 -4.43 -29.98 -16.28
CA ALA A 126 -4.25 -29.91 -14.83
C ALA A 126 -3.84 -28.51 -14.30
N GLN A 127 -3.34 -27.63 -15.17
CA GLN A 127 -2.88 -26.28 -14.82
C GLN A 127 -4.03 -25.31 -14.53
N SER A 128 -5.20 -25.48 -15.17
CA SER A 128 -6.39 -24.65 -14.92
C SER A 128 -7.00 -24.84 -13.53
N ARG A 129 -6.63 -25.93 -12.84
CA ARG A 129 -7.16 -26.27 -11.50
C ARG A 129 -6.39 -25.61 -10.35
N SER A 130 -5.23 -25.01 -10.59
CA SER A 130 -4.32 -24.56 -9.52
C SER A 130 -4.59 -23.15 -8.98
N ASN A 131 -5.54 -22.40 -9.57
CA ASN A 131 -5.83 -21.00 -9.18
C ASN A 131 -7.20 -20.78 -8.53
N ILE A 132 -7.98 -21.83 -8.26
CA ILE A 132 -9.36 -21.75 -7.71
C ILE A 132 -9.41 -21.34 -6.21
N GLY A 133 -8.30 -20.99 -5.58
CA GLY A 133 -8.26 -20.70 -4.13
C GLY A 133 -7.40 -19.52 -3.70
N LYS A 134 -6.93 -18.67 -4.62
CA LYS A 134 -6.14 -17.48 -4.23
C LYS A 134 -7.08 -16.29 -4.05
N PRO A 135 -7.04 -15.59 -2.90
CA PRO A 135 -7.90 -14.45 -2.66
C PRO A 135 -7.60 -13.34 -3.68
N ALA A 136 -8.65 -12.69 -4.18
CA ALA A 136 -8.55 -11.46 -4.93
C ALA A 136 -8.06 -10.35 -3.99
N LYS A 137 -7.09 -9.58 -4.46
CA LYS A 137 -6.48 -8.49 -3.69
C LYS A 137 -6.71 -7.16 -4.40
N VAL A 138 -7.04 -6.14 -3.63
CA VAL A 138 -7.22 -4.78 -4.13
C VAL A 138 -6.10 -3.92 -3.58
N PHE A 139 -5.49 -3.15 -4.46
CA PHE A 139 -4.38 -2.25 -4.18
C PHE A 139 -4.73 -0.83 -4.60
N VAL A 140 -4.16 0.12 -3.87
CA VAL A 140 -4.19 1.56 -4.16
C VAL A 140 -2.77 2.13 -4.04
N PRO A 141 -2.44 3.25 -4.70
CA PRO A 141 -1.16 3.91 -4.48
C PRO A 141 -0.95 4.21 -2.99
N ILE A 142 0.29 4.05 -2.52
CA ILE A 142 0.66 4.35 -1.11
C ILE A 142 0.10 5.72 -0.63
N PRO A 143 0.20 6.82 -1.39
CA PRO A 143 -0.32 8.12 -0.95
C PRO A 143 -1.84 8.16 -0.76
N GLU A 144 -2.58 7.29 -1.45
CA GLU A 144 -4.05 7.24 -1.41
C GLU A 144 -4.57 6.30 -0.32
N TYR A 145 -3.72 5.42 0.22
CA TYR A 145 -4.12 4.35 1.13
C TYR A 145 -4.98 4.82 2.30
N LEU A 146 -4.58 5.88 3.00
CA LEU A 146 -5.32 6.35 4.19
C LEU A 146 -6.72 6.86 3.84
N ASN A 147 -6.84 7.62 2.75
CA ASN A 147 -8.13 8.17 2.32
C ASN A 147 -9.03 7.05 1.78
N ALA A 148 -8.44 6.10 1.03
CA ALA A 148 -9.14 4.92 0.56
C ALA A 148 -9.63 4.04 1.72
N GLU A 149 -8.86 3.92 2.82
CA GLU A 149 -9.28 3.14 4.01
C GLU A 149 -10.49 3.78 4.68
N VAL A 150 -10.51 5.11 4.77
CA VAL A 150 -11.66 5.85 5.30
C VAL A 150 -12.89 5.65 4.40
N ALA A 151 -12.75 5.82 3.09
CA ALA A 151 -13.86 5.63 2.15
C ALA A 151 -14.42 4.21 2.19
N LEU A 152 -13.55 3.20 2.29
CA LEU A 152 -13.96 1.80 2.42
C LEU A 152 -14.72 1.56 3.73
N ARG A 153 -14.24 2.12 4.84
CA ARG A 153 -14.91 2.00 6.15
C ARG A 153 -16.28 2.68 6.16
N GLU A 154 -16.42 3.86 5.53
CA GLU A 154 -17.71 4.56 5.38
C GLU A 154 -18.70 3.74 4.53
N TRP A 155 -18.21 3.08 3.48
CA TRP A 155 -19.03 2.17 2.67
C TRP A 155 -19.46 0.92 3.45
N GLU A 156 -18.54 0.28 4.19
CA GLU A 156 -18.84 -0.89 5.02
C GLU A 156 -19.79 -0.58 6.18
N SER A 157 -19.75 0.64 6.74
CA SER A 157 -20.68 1.07 7.80
C SER A 157 -22.09 1.37 7.28
N GLY A 158 -22.29 1.46 5.96
CA GLY A 158 -23.57 1.78 5.33
C GLY A 158 -23.95 3.26 5.41
N GLU A 159 -23.02 4.14 5.79
CA GLU A 159 -23.22 5.59 5.81
C GLU A 159 -23.04 6.15 4.40
N VAL A 160 -24.05 5.95 3.56
CA VAL A 160 -24.15 6.65 2.28
C VAL A 160 -24.35 8.13 2.61
N LYS A 161 -23.33 8.96 2.37
CA LYS A 161 -23.54 10.40 2.22
C LYS A 161 -24.37 10.59 0.95
N GLU A 162 -25.69 10.64 1.10
CA GLU A 162 -26.56 11.29 0.12
C GLU A 162 -26.16 12.78 0.12
N GLU A 163 -25.28 13.13 -0.81
CA GLU A 163 -25.04 14.51 -1.19
C GLU A 163 -26.28 15.04 -1.93
N ASN A 164 -26.90 16.05 -1.31
CA ASN A 164 -28.13 16.74 -1.72
C ASN A 164 -27.77 17.98 -2.54
#